data_AF-A0A6N3B1Y4-F1
#
_entry.id   AF-A0A6N3B1Y4-F1
#
_cell.length_a   1.000
_cell.length_b   1.000
_cell.length_c   1.000
_cell.angle_alpha   90.00
_cell.angle_beta   90.00
_cell.angle_gamma   90.00
#
_symmetry.space_group_name_H-M   'P 1'
#
loop_
_entity.id
_entity.type
_entity.pdbx_description
1 polymer ?
#
loop_
_entity_poly.entity_id
_entity_poly.type
_entity_poly.pdbx_seq_one_letter_code
_entity_poly.pdbx_strand_id
1 'polypeptide(L)'
;MKILKLSQQATVSRPVDSIIGWEEKTIYEPVFVVAEHIESFLFAGVSHIKMTSGEKIVVRETPEEILALLGVGVQTDSLKTWGEIAQKEAAQ
;
A
#
# COMPACT_ATOMS: atom_id res chain seq x y z
N MET A 1 8.42 -17.51 4.61
CA MET A 1 9.09 -16.29 4.14
C MET A 1 8.70 -15.95 2.72
N LYS A 2 7.72 -15.04 2.56
CA LYS A 2 7.30 -14.51 1.27
C LYS A 2 7.93 -13.13 1.06
N ILE A 3 8.55 -12.91 -0.09
CA ILE A 3 9.18 -11.63 -0.45
C ILE A 3 8.29 -10.93 -1.47
N LEU A 4 7.99 -9.67 -1.21
CA LEU A 4 7.24 -8.78 -2.09
C LEU A 4 8.23 -7.85 -2.79
N LYS A 5 8.08 -7.71 -4.10
CA LYS A 5 8.74 -6.65 -4.87
C LYS A 5 7.74 -5.50 -5.01
N LEU A 6 8.04 -4.37 -4.40
CA LEU A 6 7.21 -3.16 -4.43
C LEU A 6 7.98 -2.00 -5.05
N SER A 7 7.29 -0.92 -5.37
CA SER A 7 7.85 0.28 -5.99
C SER A 7 7.89 1.40 -4.96
N GLN A 8 8.99 1.52 -4.25
CA GLN A 8 9.19 2.53 -3.22
C GLN A 8 9.35 3.91 -3.84
N GLN A 9 8.63 4.88 -3.30
CA GLN A 9 8.77 6.27 -3.66
C GLN A 9 10.09 6.82 -3.11
N ALA A 10 10.89 7.41 -3.99
CA ALA A 10 12.09 8.14 -3.64
C ALA A 10 12.06 9.53 -4.29
N THR A 11 12.54 10.54 -3.56
CA THR A 11 12.72 11.88 -4.09
C THR A 11 14.18 12.06 -4.46
N VAL A 12 14.45 12.35 -5.73
CA VAL A 12 15.79 12.67 -6.20
C VAL A 12 15.87 14.14 -6.59
N SER A 13 16.91 14.81 -6.12
CA SER A 13 17.24 16.16 -6.56
C SER A 13 18.21 16.06 -7.72
N ARG A 14 17.85 16.65 -8.86
CA ARG A 14 18.73 16.72 -10.04
C ARG A 14 19.08 18.18 -10.37
N PRO A 15 20.31 18.48 -10.79
CA PRO A 15 20.66 19.81 -11.25
C PRO A 15 20.02 20.02 -12.63
N VAL A 16 19.22 21.07 -12.78
CA VAL A 16 18.55 21.37 -14.07
C VAL A 16 19.40 22.31 -14.90
N ASP A 17 19.92 23.36 -14.28
CA ASP A 17 20.88 24.27 -14.90
C ASP A 17 21.59 25.10 -13.83
N SER A 18 22.81 25.58 -14.13
CA SER A 18 23.68 26.32 -13.19
C SER A 18 23.08 27.64 -12.67
N ILE A 19 22.04 28.14 -13.34
CA ILE A 19 21.36 29.41 -13.03
C ILE A 19 20.00 29.19 -12.33
N ILE A 20 19.32 28.06 -12.60
CA ILE A 20 17.90 27.83 -12.26
C ILE A 20 17.74 26.90 -11.03
N GLY A 21 18.81 26.20 -10.62
CA GLY A 21 18.85 25.44 -9.37
C GLY A 21 18.59 23.93 -9.52
N TRP A 22 18.27 23.29 -8.39
CA TRP A 22 17.98 21.85 -8.30
C TRP A 22 16.47 21.62 -8.38
N GLU A 23 16.05 20.64 -9.18
CA GLU A 23 14.66 20.19 -9.26
C GLU A 23 14.50 18.88 -8.50
N GLU A 24 13.48 18.82 -7.65
CA GLU A 24 13.05 17.57 -7.03
C GLU A 24 12.13 16.80 -7.96
N LYS A 25 12.44 15.52 -8.15
CA LYS A 25 11.61 14.61 -8.93
C LYS A 25 11.32 13.36 -8.11
N THR A 26 10.04 13.02 -8.04
CA THR A 26 9.61 11.72 -7.50
C THR A 26 9.92 10.63 -8.52
N ILE A 27 10.67 9.62 -8.09
CA ILE A 27 10.92 8.38 -8.81
C ILE A 27 10.44 7.20 -7.98
N TYR A 28 10.36 6.04 -8.62
CA TYR A 28 10.00 4.79 -7.97
C TYR A 28 11.11 3.78 -8.15
N GLU A 29 11.69 3.33 -7.05
CA GLU A 29 12.75 2.32 -7.03
C GLU A 29 12.21 0.98 -6.55
N PRO A 30 12.74 -0.16 -7.05
CA PRO A 30 12.32 -1.46 -6.59
C PRO A 30 12.80 -1.70 -5.15
N VAL A 31 11.88 -2.02 -4.24
CA VAL A 31 12.17 -2.46 -2.87
C VAL A 31 11.70 -3.90 -2.66
N PHE A 32 12.46 -4.67 -1.89
CA PHE A 32 12.14 -6.05 -1.56
C PHE A 32 11.81 -6.17 -0.08
N VAL A 33 10.56 -6.50 0.21
CA VAL A 33 10.02 -6.51 1.57
C VAL A 33 9.64 -7.93 1.96
N VAL A 34 10.05 -8.36 3.15
CA VAL A 34 9.57 -9.62 3.73
C VAL A 34 8.15 -9.39 4.26
N ALA A 35 7.18 -10.12 3.71
CA ALA A 35 5.76 -9.99 4.05
C ALA A 35 5.48 -10.08 5.55
N GLU A 36 6.19 -10.99 6.23
CA GLU A 36 6.06 -11.26 7.68
C GLU A 36 6.54 -10.08 8.55
N HIS A 37 7.28 -9.13 7.97
CA HIS A 37 7.76 -7.93 8.66
C HIS A 37 6.86 -6.70 8.42
N ILE A 38 5.77 -6.85 7.67
CA ILE A 38 4.79 -5.78 7.52
C ILE A 38 3.91 -5.76 8.76
N GLU A 39 3.93 -4.65 9.49
CA GLU A 39 3.12 -4.44 10.68
C GLU A 39 1.74 -3.90 10.32
N SER A 40 1.68 -2.90 9.45
CA SER A 40 0.42 -2.29 8.98
C SER A 40 0.62 -1.48 7.71
N PHE A 41 -0.50 -1.10 7.08
CA PHE A 41 -0.52 -0.18 5.94
C PHE A 41 -1.58 0.91 6.15
N LEU A 42 -1.31 2.09 5.61
CA LEU A 42 -2.22 3.24 5.56
C LEU A 42 -2.30 3.75 4.13
N PHE A 43 -3.52 3.94 3.61
CA PHE A 43 -3.74 4.49 2.28
C PHE A 43 -4.18 5.96 2.36
N ALA A 44 -3.40 6.84 1.75
CA ALA A 44 -3.64 8.29 1.70
C ALA A 44 -3.34 8.86 0.31
N GLY A 45 -3.81 8.16 -0.75
CA GLY A 45 -3.46 8.43 -2.15
C GLY A 45 -2.22 7.67 -2.63
N VAL A 46 -1.32 7.33 -1.69
CA VAL A 46 -0.23 6.36 -1.83
C VAL A 46 -0.24 5.44 -0.60
N SER A 47 0.37 4.26 -0.71
CA SER A 47 0.40 3.30 0.40
C SER A 47 1.63 3.55 1.28
N HIS A 48 1.39 3.83 2.55
CA HIS A 48 2.41 3.86 3.58
C HIS A 48 2.45 2.51 4.27
N ILE A 49 3.59 1.84 4.23
CA ILE A 49 3.80 0.55 4.91
C ILE A 49 4.65 0.82 6.16
N LYS A 50 4.16 0.37 7.31
CA LYS A 50 4.93 0.32 8.56
C LYS A 50 5.52 -1.08 8.73
N MET A 51 6.83 -1.13 8.89
CA MET A 51 7.58 -2.36 9.16
C MET A 51 7.66 -2.63 10.66
N THR A 52 7.84 -3.90 11.04
CA THR A 52 8.08 -4.30 12.44
C THR A 52 9.36 -3.73 13.03
N SER A 53 10.31 -3.31 12.18
CA SER A 53 11.50 -2.54 12.58
C SER A 53 11.20 -1.10 13.02
N GLY A 54 9.97 -0.61 12.77
CA GLY A 54 9.57 0.78 12.94
C GLY A 54 9.81 1.65 11.69
N GLU A 55 10.49 1.12 10.67
CA GLU A 55 10.68 1.80 9.39
C GLU A 55 9.35 2.02 8.67
N LYS A 56 9.22 3.16 8.00
CA LYS A 56 8.05 3.50 7.19
C LYS A 56 8.49 3.75 5.76
N ILE A 57 7.98 2.95 4.83
CA ILE A 57 8.20 3.14 3.41
C ILE A 57 6.92 3.57 2.73
N VAL A 58 7.05 4.36 1.67
CA VAL A 58 5.93 4.77 0.82
C VAL A 58 6.07 4.02 -0.49
N VAL A 59 5.01 3.36 -0.93
CA VAL A 59 5.02 2.57 -2.15
C VAL A 59 3.88 2.97 -3.08
N ARG A 60 4.07 2.69 -4.37
CA ARG A 60 3.11 2.99 -5.42
C ARG A 60 1.90 2.05 -5.39
N GLU A 61 2.11 0.79 -5.02
CA GLU A 61 1.08 -0.24 -5.02
C GLU A 61 -0.01 0.07 -3.99
N THR A 62 -1.28 -0.19 -4.32
CA THR A 62 -2.38 -0.03 -3.35
C THR A 62 -2.38 -1.16 -2.32
N PRO A 63 -3.07 -1.02 -1.17
CA PRO A 63 -3.18 -2.11 -0.20
C PRO A 63 -3.78 -3.38 -0.83
N GLU A 64 -4.75 -3.24 -1.73
CA GLU A 64 -5.38 -4.37 -2.43
C GLU A 64 -4.40 -5.09 -3.33
N GLU A 65 -3.55 -4.36 -4.06
CA GLU A 65 -2.49 -4.95 -4.89
C GLU A 65 -1.45 -5.67 -4.02
N ILE A 66 -1.05 -5.08 -2.88
CA ILE A 66 -0.15 -5.70 -1.91
C ILE A 66 -0.77 -6.98 -1.33
N LEU A 67 -2.05 -6.96 -0.98
CA LEU A 67 -2.79 -8.13 -0.47
C LEU A 67 -2.92 -9.24 -1.53
N ALA A 68 -3.17 -8.86 -2.79
CA ALA A 68 -3.18 -9.80 -3.91
C ALA A 68 -1.80 -10.45 -4.10
N LEU A 69 -0.71 -9.66 -4.01
CA LEU A 69 0.65 -10.20 -4.02
C LEU A 69 0.90 -11.15 -2.83
N LEU A 70 0.31 -10.88 -1.67
CA LEU A 70 0.33 -11.76 -0.51
C LEU A 70 -0.50 -13.04 -0.70
N GLY A 71 -1.31 -13.14 -1.74
CA GLY A 71 -2.20 -14.28 -1.99
C GLY A 71 -3.39 -14.28 -1.03
N VAL A 72 -3.67 -13.14 -0.40
CA VAL A 72 -4.86 -12.93 0.40
C VAL A 72 -5.97 -12.55 -0.57
N GLY A 73 -6.91 -13.45 -0.79
CA GLY A 73 -8.17 -13.09 -1.43
C GLY A 73 -8.88 -12.08 -0.53
N VAL A 74 -9.12 -10.86 -1.04
CA VAL A 74 -9.95 -9.88 -0.34
C VAL A 74 -11.37 -10.45 -0.35
N GLN A 75 -11.76 -11.15 0.72
CA GLN A 75 -13.15 -11.50 0.95
C GLN A 75 -13.89 -10.21 1.27
N THR A 76 -14.62 -9.67 0.30
CA THR A 76 -15.71 -8.72 0.55
C THR A 76 -16.94 -9.41 1.17
N ASP A 77 -16.81 -10.68 1.55
CA ASP A 77 -17.90 -11.60 1.91
C ASP A 77 -18.47 -11.41 3.34
N SER A 78 -17.97 -10.45 4.13
CA SER A 78 -18.44 -10.25 5.51
C SER A 78 -19.14 -8.93 5.78
N LEU A 79 -19.36 -8.09 4.78
CA LEU A 79 -20.40 -7.06 4.90
C LEU A 79 -21.70 -7.71 4.47
N LYS A 80 -22.40 -8.36 5.42
CA LYS A 80 -23.84 -8.62 5.24
C LYS A 80 -24.43 -7.33 4.73
N THR A 81 -24.95 -7.36 3.52
CA THR A 81 -25.57 -6.16 2.97
C THR A 81 -26.72 -5.81 3.91
N TRP A 82 -26.93 -4.53 4.19
CA TRP A 82 -28.04 -4.10 5.05
C TRP A 82 -29.40 -4.67 4.58
N GLY A 83 -29.51 -5.05 3.30
CA GLY A 83 -30.65 -5.78 2.75
C GLY A 83 -30.84 -7.21 3.27
N GLU A 84 -29.77 -7.96 3.52
CA GLU A 84 -29.84 -9.32 4.09
C GLU A 84 -30.22 -9.31 5.57
N ILE A 85 -29.80 -8.28 6.30
CA ILE A 85 -30.20 -8.06 7.70
C ILE A 85 -31.70 -7.70 7.75
N ALA A 86 -32.15 -6.79 6.89
CA ALA A 86 -33.55 -6.35 6.83
C ALA A 86 -34.53 -7.49 6.45
N GLN A 87 -34.15 -8.36 5.51
CA GLN A 87 -34.98 -9.51 5.14
C GLN A 87 -35.12 -10.55 6.26
N LYS A 88 -34.12 -10.68 7.13
CA LYS A 88 -34.16 -11.63 8.25
C LYS A 88 -35.05 -11.12 9.39
N GLU A 89 -35.12 -9.80 9.61
CA GLU A 89 -36.02 -9.20 10.60
C GLU A 89 -37.49 -9.21 10.14
N ALA A 90 -37.75 -9.12 8.84
CA ALA A 90 -39.11 -9.19 8.30
C ALA A 90 -39.70 -10.63 8.27
N ALA A 91 -38.88 -11.65 8.51
CA ALA A 91 -39.27 -13.06 8.50
C ALA A 91 -39.44 -13.66 9.91
N GLN A 92 -39.31 -12.86 10.97
CA GLN A 92 -39.68 -13.18 12.36
C GLN A 92 -41.01 -12.55 12.73
#